data_AF-A0A7C5GCQ1-F1
#
_entry.id   AF-A0A7C5GCQ1-F1
#
_cell.length_a   1.000
_cell.length_b   1.000
_cell.length_c   1.000
_cell.angle_alpha   90.00
_cell.angle_beta   90.00
_cell.angle_gamma   90.00
#
_symmetry.space_group_name_H-M   'P 1'
#
loop_
_entity.id
_entity.type
_entity.pdbx_description
1 polymer ?
#
loop_
_entity_poly.entity_id
_entity_poly.type
_entity_poly.pdbx_seq_one_letter_code
_entity_poly.pdbx_strand_id
1 'polypeptide(L)'
;MLINSLIHKQLDSVKPFSSIDSVEKKLLNDGFVVVEDNGTYIGLLTLSDIIKRPHNLVIDCLGPKPELHEKDNVFETLEVMLKENYFVLPVFSSENSEYLGIVRYSDILQEVYSLKSLPAEIKIENPIGDPDLEGLKHSFIHELYHNTKNPIQIIYSTLEMIKDISETRGIESLLDNILINTSKIDDIINRLYDDYFTIKPLSSTPEAASDPGVGNDAPD
;
A
#
# COMPACT_ATOMS: atom_id res chain seq x y z
N MET A 1 11.34 2.44 0.03
CA MET A 1 11.23 1.42 -1.03
C MET A 1 11.92 1.97 -2.27
N LEU A 2 12.67 1.16 -3.01
CA LEU A 2 13.41 1.59 -4.20
C LEU A 2 12.64 1.24 -5.48
N ILE A 3 12.83 2.00 -6.56
CA ILE A 3 12.11 1.78 -7.83
C ILE A 3 12.61 0.60 -8.66
N ASN A 4 13.76 -0.02 -8.33
CA ASN A 4 14.36 -1.12 -9.11
C ASN A 4 13.39 -2.27 -9.45
N SER A 5 12.47 -2.61 -8.54
CA SER A 5 11.47 -3.68 -8.76
C SER A 5 10.33 -3.26 -9.69
N LEU A 6 10.21 -1.98 -10.02
CA LEU A 6 9.14 -1.40 -10.85
C LEU A 6 9.62 -1.06 -12.27
N ILE A 7 10.88 -1.36 -12.61
CA ILE A 7 11.46 -1.01 -13.91
C ILE A 7 10.97 -2.00 -14.99
N HIS A 8 10.33 -1.47 -16.02
CA HIS A 8 9.96 -2.23 -17.22
C HIS A 8 11.06 -2.16 -18.27
N LYS A 9 11.73 -3.29 -18.51
CA LYS A 9 12.91 -3.38 -19.40
C LYS A 9 12.58 -3.77 -20.84
N GLN A 10 11.50 -4.50 -21.06
CA GLN A 10 11.09 -4.96 -22.39
C GLN A 10 9.96 -4.08 -22.89
N LEU A 11 10.34 -3.08 -23.69
CA LEU A 11 9.42 -2.13 -24.28
C LEU A 11 9.65 -2.15 -25.78
N ASP A 12 8.56 -2.24 -26.53
CA ASP A 12 8.63 -2.00 -27.95
C ASP A 12 9.16 -0.57 -28.15
N SER A 13 10.21 -0.40 -28.95
CA SER A 13 10.77 0.90 -29.29
C SER A 13 10.44 1.30 -30.72
N VAL A 14 10.61 2.59 -31.03
CA VAL A 14 10.38 3.16 -32.37
C VAL A 14 11.61 3.94 -32.81
N LYS A 15 11.85 4.00 -34.12
CA LYS A 15 12.99 4.76 -34.65
C LYS A 15 12.71 6.26 -34.61
N PRO A 16 13.73 7.11 -34.37
CA PRO A 16 13.57 8.57 -34.29
C PRO A 16 12.99 9.21 -35.55
N PHE A 17 13.30 8.68 -36.74
CA PHE A 17 12.86 9.22 -38.03
C PHE A 17 11.53 8.61 -38.52
N SER A 18 10.82 7.89 -37.67
CA SER A 18 9.49 7.36 -38.00
C SER A 18 8.46 8.50 -38.01
N SER A 19 7.38 8.35 -38.78
CA SER A 19 6.28 9.31 -38.77
C SER A 19 5.43 9.18 -37.52
N ILE A 20 4.81 10.27 -37.07
CA ILE A 20 3.85 10.25 -35.95
C ILE A 20 2.68 9.31 -36.24
N ASP A 21 2.16 9.30 -37.47
CA ASP A 21 1.08 8.40 -37.89
C ASP A 21 1.42 6.91 -37.66
N SER A 22 2.69 6.54 -37.80
CA SER A 22 3.14 5.15 -37.59
C SER A 22 3.13 4.72 -36.13
N VAL A 23 3.14 5.67 -35.19
CA VAL A 23 3.20 5.42 -33.74
C VAL A 23 1.92 5.83 -33.00
N GLU A 24 0.97 6.47 -33.68
CA GLU A 24 -0.29 6.98 -33.13
C GLU A 24 -1.06 5.91 -32.34
N LYS A 25 -1.29 4.75 -32.96
CA LYS A 25 -2.04 3.66 -32.31
C LYS A 25 -1.41 3.22 -30.99
N LYS A 26 -0.07 3.20 -30.94
CA LYS A 26 0.67 2.79 -29.74
C LYS A 26 0.63 3.86 -28.66
N LEU A 27 0.76 5.13 -29.04
CA LEU A 27 0.57 6.26 -28.13
C LEU A 27 -0.83 6.32 -27.54
N LEU A 28 -1.87 6.00 -28.31
CA LEU A 28 -3.25 5.95 -27.83
C LEU A 28 -3.49 4.79 -26.85
N ASN A 29 -2.86 3.64 -27.09
CA ASN A 29 -3.04 2.45 -26.25
C ASN A 29 -2.22 2.52 -24.95
N ASP A 30 -0.94 2.86 -25.07
CA ASP A 30 0.02 2.76 -23.97
C ASP A 30 0.30 4.12 -23.31
N GLY A 31 -0.09 5.22 -23.95
CA GLY A 31 0.19 6.60 -23.51
C GLY A 31 1.59 7.10 -23.88
N PHE A 32 2.51 6.20 -24.23
CA PHE A 32 3.91 6.53 -24.54
C PHE A 32 4.55 5.56 -25.54
N VAL A 33 5.69 5.97 -26.12
CA VAL A 33 6.60 5.09 -26.86
C VAL A 33 8.06 5.43 -26.54
N VAL A 34 8.88 4.40 -26.36
CA VAL A 34 10.33 4.55 -26.24
C VAL A 34 10.92 4.74 -27.63
N VAL A 35 11.81 5.73 -27.76
CA VAL A 35 12.50 6.04 -29.01
C VAL A 35 13.94 5.58 -28.89
N GLU A 36 14.35 4.71 -29.80
CA GLU A 36 15.69 4.14 -29.85
C GLU A 36 16.28 4.24 -31.25
N ASP A 37 17.60 4.43 -31.32
CA ASP A 37 18.35 4.30 -32.55
C ASP A 37 19.51 3.31 -32.35
N ASN A 38 19.54 2.26 -33.16
CA ASN A 38 20.54 1.19 -33.09
C ASN A 38 20.77 0.62 -31.67
N GLY A 39 19.69 0.47 -30.89
CA GLY A 39 19.74 -0.03 -29.50
C GLY A 39 20.15 1.01 -28.46
N THR A 40 20.33 2.27 -28.85
CA THR A 40 20.58 3.38 -27.93
C THR A 40 19.30 4.14 -27.65
N TYR A 41 18.98 4.35 -26.37
CA TYR A 41 17.86 5.19 -25.96
C TYR A 41 18.09 6.65 -26.40
N ILE A 42 17.11 7.19 -27.11
CA ILE A 42 17.11 8.59 -27.58
C ILE A 42 16.13 9.42 -26.77
N GLY A 43 14.99 8.84 -26.40
CA GLY A 43 13.97 9.57 -25.66
C GLY A 43 12.70 8.78 -25.45
N LEU A 44 11.75 9.42 -24.80
CA LEU A 44 10.43 8.88 -24.53
C LEU A 44 9.41 9.87 -25.08
N LEU A 45 8.53 9.42 -25.97
CA LEU A 45 7.50 10.24 -26.59
C LEU A 45 6.14 9.95 -25.93
N THR A 46 5.41 11.01 -25.61
CA THR A 46 4.04 10.97 -25.08
C THR A 46 3.11 11.82 -25.93
N LEU A 47 1.79 11.68 -25.75
CA LEU A 47 0.82 12.55 -26.42
C LEU A 47 1.03 14.04 -26.09
N SER A 48 1.46 14.35 -24.86
CA SER A 48 1.76 15.72 -24.43
C SER A 48 2.89 16.35 -25.26
N ASP A 49 3.88 15.54 -25.64
CA ASP A 49 5.00 16.00 -26.47
C ASP A 49 4.53 16.39 -27.87
N ILE A 50 3.68 15.57 -28.50
CA ILE A 50 3.10 15.85 -29.83
C ILE A 50 2.24 17.12 -29.80
N ILE A 51 1.42 17.28 -28.76
CA ILE A 51 0.58 18.47 -28.61
C ILE A 51 1.43 19.73 -28.45
N LYS A 52 2.52 19.66 -27.67
CA LYS A 52 3.43 20.79 -27.45
C LYS A 52 4.35 21.08 -28.65
N ARG A 53 4.69 20.06 -29.44
CA ARG A 53 5.63 20.12 -30.57
C ARG A 53 5.06 19.34 -31.76
N PRO A 54 4.05 19.90 -32.46
CA PRO A 54 3.35 19.18 -33.52
C PRO A 54 4.21 19.12 -34.79
N HIS A 55 5.07 18.10 -34.87
CA HIS A 55 5.90 17.78 -36.04
C HIS A 55 5.54 16.41 -36.61
N ASN A 56 5.96 16.14 -37.84
CA ASN A 56 5.62 14.89 -38.53
C ASN A 56 6.54 13.72 -38.12
N LEU A 57 7.73 14.01 -37.59
CA LEU A 57 8.71 13.01 -37.20
C LEU A 57 8.77 12.88 -35.68
N VAL A 58 8.98 11.65 -35.21
CA VAL A 58 9.08 11.31 -33.78
C VAL A 58 10.16 12.14 -33.08
N ILE A 59 11.36 12.25 -33.66
CA ILE A 59 12.50 12.96 -33.06
C ILE A 59 12.22 14.45 -32.83
N ASP A 60 11.48 15.09 -33.73
CA ASP A 60 11.18 16.52 -33.65
C ASP A 60 10.14 16.82 -32.55
N CYS A 61 9.34 15.81 -32.18
CA CYS A 61 8.36 15.94 -31.12
C CYS A 61 8.96 15.73 -29.72
N LEU A 62 10.11 15.06 -29.60
CA LEU A 62 10.69 14.68 -28.31
C LEU A 62 11.01 15.89 -27.43
N GLY A 63 10.48 15.90 -26.20
CA GLY A 63 10.85 16.82 -25.13
C GLY A 63 11.77 16.18 -24.08
N PRO A 64 12.67 16.96 -23.44
CA PRO A 64 13.47 16.45 -22.33
C PRO A 64 12.56 16.03 -21.18
N LYS A 65 12.91 14.92 -20.53
CA LYS A 65 12.20 14.41 -19.35
C LYS A 65 13.19 14.21 -18.21
N PRO A 66 12.73 14.36 -16.95
CA PRO A 66 13.52 13.97 -15.81
C PRO A 66 14.00 12.53 -15.95
N GLU A 67 15.27 12.31 -15.63
CA GLU A 67 15.86 10.98 -15.56
C GLU A 67 15.74 10.47 -14.12
N LEU A 68 15.35 9.22 -13.96
CA LEU A 68 15.36 8.53 -12.68
C LEU A 68 16.55 7.58 -12.62
N HIS A 69 16.96 7.24 -11.41
CA HIS A 69 17.95 6.21 -11.15
C HIS A 69 17.32 4.99 -10.48
N GLU A 70 17.85 3.79 -10.76
CA GLU A 70 17.32 2.52 -10.25
C GLU A 70 17.32 2.42 -8.72
N LYS A 71 18.15 3.23 -8.06
CA LYS A 71 18.26 3.33 -6.60
C LYS A 71 17.41 4.48 -6.02
N ASP A 72 16.61 5.16 -6.83
CA ASP A 72 15.72 6.22 -6.35
C ASP A 72 14.60 5.66 -5.47
N ASN A 73 14.16 6.49 -4.52
CA ASN A 73 13.06 6.18 -3.64
C ASN A 73 11.71 6.34 -4.36
N VAL A 74 10.81 5.37 -4.17
CA VAL A 74 9.45 5.38 -4.75
C VAL A 74 8.68 6.67 -4.47
N PHE A 75 8.76 7.23 -3.26
CA PHE A 75 8.05 8.46 -2.89
C PHE A 75 8.66 9.70 -3.56
N GLU A 76 9.99 9.80 -3.59
CA GLU A 76 10.68 10.89 -4.28
C GLU A 76 10.41 10.85 -5.80
N THR A 77 10.41 9.65 -6.39
CA THR A 77 10.00 9.46 -7.79
C THR A 77 8.57 9.92 -8.03
N LEU A 78 7.64 9.60 -7.13
CA LEU A 78 6.25 10.04 -7.22
C LEU A 78 6.13 11.57 -7.18
N GLU A 79 6.89 12.22 -6.29
CA GLU A 79 6.95 13.68 -6.20
C GLU A 79 7.47 14.31 -7.51
N VAL A 80 8.54 13.75 -8.09
CA VAL A 80 9.07 14.22 -9.38
C VAL A 80 8.01 14.07 -10.48
N MET A 81 7.35 12.91 -10.57
CA MET A 81 6.29 12.65 -11.54
C MET A 81 5.12 13.63 -11.42
N LEU A 82 4.68 13.91 -10.19
CA LEU A 82 3.58 14.85 -9.91
C LEU A 82 3.96 16.29 -10.24
N LYS A 83 5.14 16.71 -9.80
CA LYS A 83 5.63 18.09 -9.99
C LYS A 83 5.82 18.42 -11.47
N GLU A 84 6.42 17.48 -12.22
CA GLU A 84 6.74 17.66 -13.63
C GLU A 84 5.60 17.20 -14.56
N ASN A 85 4.49 16.68 -13.99
CA ASN A 85 3.30 16.20 -14.68
C ASN A 85 3.60 15.13 -15.76
N TYR A 86 4.41 14.14 -15.39
CA TYR A 86 4.73 12.98 -16.22
C TYR A 86 4.22 11.70 -15.55
N PHE A 87 3.45 10.90 -16.30
CA PHE A 87 2.93 9.61 -15.85
C PHE A 87 3.88 8.43 -16.15
N VAL A 88 4.99 8.70 -16.84
CA VAL A 88 6.03 7.73 -17.18
C VAL A 88 7.36 8.46 -17.29
N LEU A 89 8.42 7.87 -16.74
CA LEU A 89 9.78 8.42 -16.79
C LEU A 89 10.81 7.34 -17.13
N PRO A 90 11.90 7.70 -17.85
CA PRO A 90 13.01 6.80 -18.10
C PRO A 90 13.86 6.59 -16.85
N VAL A 91 14.41 5.39 -16.72
CA VAL A 91 15.31 5.00 -15.63
C VAL A 91 16.68 4.65 -16.19
N PHE A 92 17.72 5.14 -15.54
CA PHE A 92 19.11 4.93 -15.90
C PHE A 92 19.88 4.34 -14.72
N SER A 93 20.90 3.55 -15.04
CA SER A 93 21.84 3.02 -14.06
C SER A 93 22.65 4.15 -13.41
N SER A 94 22.73 4.12 -12.08
CA SER A 94 23.51 5.06 -11.28
C SER A 94 25.01 4.91 -11.53
N GLU A 95 25.46 3.77 -12.04
CA GLU A 95 26.88 3.41 -12.14
C GLU A 95 27.49 3.75 -13.50
N ASN A 96 26.72 3.57 -14.58
CA ASN A 96 27.21 3.72 -15.95
C ASN A 96 26.29 4.58 -16.84
N SER A 97 25.23 5.17 -16.28
CA SER A 97 24.22 5.96 -17.00
C SER A 97 23.59 5.22 -18.19
N GLU A 98 23.58 3.89 -18.14
CA GLU A 98 22.90 3.06 -19.14
C GLU A 98 21.39 3.10 -18.93
N TYR A 99 20.63 3.22 -20.00
CA TYR A 99 19.18 3.14 -19.95
C TYR A 99 18.72 1.74 -19.52
N LEU A 100 17.92 1.66 -18.46
CA LEU A 100 17.45 0.40 -17.87
C LEU A 100 15.99 0.09 -18.21
N GLY A 101 15.20 1.09 -18.57
CA GLY A 101 13.77 0.95 -18.83
C GLY A 101 12.96 2.16 -18.41
N ILE A 102 11.67 1.95 -18.15
CA ILE A 102 10.76 3.00 -17.66
C ILE A 102 10.09 2.58 -16.35
N VAL A 103 9.61 3.57 -15.62
CA VAL A 103 8.66 3.38 -14.50
C VAL A 103 7.40 4.16 -14.81
N ARG A 104 6.24 3.54 -14.61
CA ARG A 104 4.94 4.18 -14.76
C ARG A 104 4.41 4.62 -13.40
N TYR A 105 3.73 5.75 -13.40
CA TYR A 105 3.02 6.27 -12.24
C TYR A 105 1.98 5.27 -11.71
N SER A 106 1.30 4.53 -12.61
CA SER A 106 0.34 3.47 -12.26
C SER A 106 0.97 2.35 -11.44
N ASP A 107 2.21 1.98 -11.74
CA ASP A 107 2.88 0.85 -11.10
C ASP A 107 3.34 1.24 -9.70
N ILE A 108 3.82 2.48 -9.56
CA ILE A 108 4.10 3.07 -8.25
C ILE A 108 2.82 3.11 -7.41
N LEU A 109 1.72 3.60 -7.97
CA LEU A 109 0.46 3.64 -7.24
C LEU A 109 -0.01 2.24 -6.85
N GLN A 110 0.03 1.28 -7.76
CA GLN A 110 -0.36 -0.10 -7.48
C GLN A 110 0.46 -0.68 -6.34
N GLU A 111 1.76 -0.42 -6.31
CA GLU A 111 2.64 -0.88 -5.24
C GLU A 111 2.37 -0.17 -3.91
N VAL A 112 2.18 1.15 -3.93
CA VAL A 112 1.80 1.89 -2.71
C VAL A 112 0.44 1.41 -2.19
N TYR A 113 -0.50 1.11 -3.09
CA TYR A 113 -1.79 0.54 -2.74
C TYR A 113 -1.67 -0.89 -2.23
N SER A 114 -0.83 -1.76 -2.81
CA SER A 114 -0.64 -3.14 -2.35
C SER A 114 -0.14 -3.18 -0.90
N LEU A 115 0.77 -2.26 -0.56
CA LEU A 115 1.26 -2.05 0.82
C LEU A 115 0.16 -1.55 1.77
N LYS A 116 -0.79 -0.73 1.27
CA LYS A 116 -1.94 -0.27 2.05
C LYS A 116 -3.06 -1.33 2.13
N SER A 117 -3.20 -2.16 1.11
CA SER A 117 -4.26 -3.16 0.93
C SER A 117 -3.87 -4.54 1.46
N LEU A 118 -2.84 -4.62 2.29
CA LEU A 118 -2.69 -5.68 3.29
C LEU A 118 -3.25 -5.19 4.64
N PRO A 119 -4.56 -4.95 4.82
CA PRO A 119 -5.13 -5.40 6.07
C PRO A 119 -5.01 -6.93 6.00
N ALA A 120 -4.22 -7.54 6.88
CA ALA A 120 -4.57 -8.88 7.29
C ALA A 120 -6.01 -8.73 7.82
N GLU A 121 -7.00 -9.07 7.00
CA GLU A 121 -8.38 -9.13 7.45
C GLU A 121 -8.44 -10.35 8.37
N ILE A 122 -8.00 -10.15 9.61
CA ILE A 122 -8.06 -11.16 10.65
C ILE A 122 -9.54 -11.25 10.99
N LYS A 123 -10.23 -12.18 10.34
CA LYS A 123 -11.54 -12.64 10.77
C LYS A 123 -11.33 -13.40 12.06
N ILE A 124 -11.74 -12.78 13.15
CA ILE A 124 -11.71 -13.38 14.48
C ILE A 124 -13.00 -14.17 14.61
N GLU A 125 -12.93 -15.47 14.38
CA GLU A 125 -14.01 -16.36 14.75
C GLU A 125 -13.91 -16.60 16.26
N ASN A 126 -14.99 -16.31 17.01
CA ASN A 126 -15.12 -16.69 18.41
C ASN A 126 -16.06 -17.90 18.52
N PRO A 127 -15.57 -19.14 18.27
CA PRO A 127 -16.42 -20.32 18.35
C PRO A 127 -16.81 -20.60 19.79
N ILE A 128 -18.09 -20.52 20.17
CA ILE A 128 -18.54 -20.76 21.56
C ILE A 128 -18.13 -22.17 22.01
N GLY A 129 -17.28 -22.25 23.02
CA GLY A 129 -16.76 -23.49 23.60
C GLY A 129 -17.49 -23.95 24.85
N ASP A 130 -17.07 -25.11 25.38
CA ASP A 130 -17.40 -25.50 26.75
C ASP A 130 -16.64 -24.63 27.78
N PRO A 131 -16.99 -24.68 29.09
CA PRO A 131 -16.38 -23.81 30.10
C PRO A 131 -14.85 -23.95 30.22
N ASP A 132 -14.29 -25.13 29.95
CA ASP A 132 -12.85 -25.38 30.01
C ASP A 132 -12.14 -24.72 28.81
N LEU A 133 -12.73 -24.82 27.61
CA LEU A 133 -12.24 -24.16 26.41
C LEU A 133 -12.31 -22.63 26.52
N GLU A 134 -13.37 -22.08 27.12
CA GLU A 134 -13.49 -20.65 27.39
C GLU A 134 -12.46 -20.16 28.42
N GLY A 135 -12.20 -20.93 29.48
CA GLY A 135 -11.13 -20.62 30.45
C GLY A 135 -9.74 -20.61 29.81
N LEU A 136 -9.46 -21.56 28.92
CA LEU A 136 -8.20 -21.62 28.17
C LEU A 136 -8.07 -20.43 27.20
N LYS A 137 -9.14 -20.08 26.48
CA LYS A 137 -9.18 -18.90 25.62
C LYS A 137 -8.88 -17.63 26.39
N HIS A 138 -9.55 -17.43 27.53
CA HIS A 138 -9.29 -16.25 28.37
C HIS A 138 -7.83 -16.17 28.80
N SER A 139 -7.24 -17.28 29.24
CA SER A 139 -5.82 -17.31 29.64
C SER A 139 -4.89 -17.03 28.45
N PHE A 140 -5.18 -17.62 27.29
CA PHE A 140 -4.40 -17.42 26.07
C PHE A 140 -4.47 -15.98 25.57
N ILE A 141 -5.66 -15.38 25.47
CA ILE A 141 -5.82 -13.99 25.00
C ILE A 141 -5.20 -13.02 26.00
N HIS A 142 -5.31 -13.27 27.31
CA HIS A 142 -4.67 -12.45 28.33
C HIS A 142 -3.13 -12.49 28.21
N GLU A 143 -2.54 -13.67 28.07
CA GLU A 143 -1.09 -13.80 27.85
C GLU A 143 -0.65 -13.17 26.53
N LEU A 144 -1.41 -13.38 25.46
CA LEU A 144 -1.13 -12.77 24.16
C LEU A 144 -1.21 -11.25 24.22
N TYR A 145 -2.18 -10.68 24.94
CA TYR A 145 -2.30 -9.25 25.19
C TYR A 145 -1.05 -8.68 25.85
N HIS A 146 -0.63 -9.24 26.99
CA HIS A 146 0.52 -8.73 27.74
C HIS A 146 1.84 -8.89 26.97
N ASN A 147 2.06 -10.06 26.37
CA ASN A 147 3.32 -10.36 25.68
C ASN A 147 3.49 -9.60 24.36
N THR A 148 2.40 -9.06 23.80
CA THR A 148 2.45 -8.29 22.55
C THR A 148 2.38 -6.78 22.82
N LYS A 149 1.57 -6.34 23.78
CA LYS A 149 1.44 -4.91 24.15
C LYS A 149 2.73 -4.31 24.70
N ASN A 150 3.46 -5.08 25.52
CA ASN A 150 4.68 -4.57 26.15
C ASN A 150 5.78 -4.25 25.13
N PRO A 151 6.14 -5.15 24.18
CA PRO A 151 7.06 -4.81 23.09
C PRO A 151 6.59 -3.64 22.22
N ILE A 152 5.30 -3.55 21.94
CA ILE A 152 4.68 -2.44 21.17
C ILE A 152 4.88 -1.10 21.86
N GLN A 153 4.65 -1.02 23.17
CA GLN A 153 4.90 0.20 23.94
C GLN A 153 6.37 0.59 23.97
N ILE A 154 7.28 -0.38 24.07
CA ILE A 154 8.73 -0.13 23.99
C ILE A 154 9.10 0.46 22.63
N ILE A 155 8.53 -0.08 21.55
CA ILE A 155 8.71 0.46 20.20
C ILE A 155 8.21 1.91 20.14
N TYR A 156 6.98 2.20 20.58
CA TYR A 156 6.46 3.57 20.64
C TYR A 156 7.38 4.53 21.38
N SER A 157 7.84 4.12 22.56
CA SER A 157 8.71 4.95 23.40
C SER A 157 10.05 5.21 22.72
N THR A 158 10.60 4.21 22.04
CA THR A 158 11.84 4.33 21.28
C THR A 158 11.66 5.25 20.06
N LEU A 159 10.52 5.18 19.37
CA LEU A 159 10.20 6.04 18.24
C LEU A 159 10.05 7.51 18.67
N GLU A 160 9.40 7.77 19.80
CA GLU A 160 9.32 9.10 20.38
C GLU A 160 10.71 9.67 20.71
N MET A 161 11.59 8.85 21.30
CA MET A 161 12.98 9.27 21.57
C MET A 161 13.77 9.57 20.29
N ILE A 162 13.51 8.86 19.19
CA ILE A 162 14.20 9.09 17.91
C ILE A 162 13.66 10.34 17.20
N LYS A 163 12.37 10.69 17.37
CA LYS A 163 11.79 11.93 16.81
C LYS A 163 12.48 13.20 17.31
N ASP A 164 13.05 13.16 18.51
CA ASP A 164 13.76 14.30 19.11
C ASP A 164 15.21 14.46 18.60
N ILE A 165 15.69 13.55 17.73
CA ILE A 165 17.04 13.60 17.16
C ILE A 165 17.02 14.43 15.87
N SER A 166 17.74 15.55 15.86
CA SER A 166 17.63 16.65 14.88
C SER A 166 18.22 16.41 13.48
N GLU A 167 18.76 15.22 13.17
CA GLU A 167 19.32 14.91 11.86
C GLU A 167 18.98 13.49 11.41
N THR A 168 18.15 13.35 10.38
CA THR A 168 18.46 12.66 9.10
C THR A 168 17.21 12.56 8.23
N ARG A 169 17.28 13.13 7.02
CA ARG A 169 16.27 12.93 5.96
C ARG A 169 16.20 11.43 5.64
N GLY A 170 15.15 10.76 6.13
CA GLY A 170 14.95 9.31 5.97
C GLY A 170 14.45 8.62 7.24
N ILE A 171 14.75 9.17 8.42
CA ILE A 171 14.26 8.63 9.69
C ILE A 171 12.76 8.85 9.83
N GLU A 172 12.23 10.02 9.51
CA GLU A 172 10.80 10.34 9.67
C GLU A 172 9.87 9.36 8.93
N SER A 173 10.18 9.01 7.68
CA SER A 173 9.36 8.07 6.90
C SER A 173 9.40 6.64 7.46
N LEU A 174 10.55 6.20 7.97
CA LEU A 174 10.67 4.90 8.64
C LEU A 174 9.96 4.92 9.99
N LEU A 175 10.07 6.00 10.76
CA LEU A 175 9.37 6.18 12.03
C LEU A 175 7.85 6.15 11.83
N ASP A 176 7.33 6.85 10.82
CA ASP A 176 5.90 6.86 10.53
C ASP A 176 5.38 5.47 10.14
N ASN A 177 6.16 4.71 9.36
CA ASN A 177 5.79 3.33 9.02
C ASN A 177 5.80 2.41 10.24
N ILE A 178 6.76 2.56 11.15
CA ILE A 178 6.78 1.77 12.38
C ILE A 178 5.58 2.18 13.26
N LEU A 179 5.35 3.49 13.47
CA LEU A 179 4.22 4.01 14.24
C LEU A 179 2.87 3.49 13.72
N ILE A 180 2.64 3.55 12.41
CA ILE A 180 1.39 3.09 11.80
C ILE A 180 1.20 1.58 12.02
N ASN A 181 2.24 0.77 11.81
CA ASN A 181 2.12 -0.67 11.95
C ASN A 181 1.97 -1.09 13.42
N THR A 182 2.71 -0.45 14.33
CA THR A 182 2.61 -0.68 15.77
C THR A 182 1.22 -0.30 16.31
N SER A 183 0.62 0.80 15.81
CA SER A 183 -0.76 1.20 16.14
C SER A 183 -1.78 0.17 15.71
N LYS A 184 -1.64 -0.35 14.48
CA LYS A 184 -2.56 -1.36 13.96
C LYS A 184 -2.52 -2.64 14.78
N ILE A 185 -1.34 -3.05 15.24
CA ILE A 185 -1.22 -4.25 16.08
C ILE A 185 -1.89 -3.99 17.44
N ASP A 186 -1.67 -2.82 18.04
CA ASP A 186 -2.34 -2.44 19.30
C ASP A 186 -3.87 -2.42 19.15
N ASP A 187 -4.40 -1.84 18.07
CA ASP A 187 -5.83 -1.81 17.78
C ASP A 187 -6.43 -3.23 17.64
N ILE A 188 -5.73 -4.13 16.93
CA ILE A 188 -6.17 -5.52 16.77
C ILE A 188 -6.22 -6.23 18.12
N ILE A 189 -5.20 -6.02 18.96
CA ILE A 189 -5.09 -6.63 20.29
C ILE A 189 -6.17 -6.08 21.22
N ASN A 190 -6.39 -4.77 21.24
CA ASN A 190 -7.43 -4.16 22.06
C ASN A 190 -8.81 -4.61 21.61
N ARG A 191 -9.07 -4.73 20.30
CA ARG A 191 -10.33 -5.28 19.80
C ARG A 191 -10.52 -6.75 20.20
N LEU A 192 -9.48 -7.57 20.10
CA LEU A 192 -9.50 -8.96 20.60
C LEU A 192 -9.79 -9.02 22.10
N TYR A 193 -9.19 -8.10 22.87
CA TYR A 193 -9.47 -8.03 24.29
C TYR A 193 -10.93 -7.63 24.54
N ASP A 194 -11.42 -6.59 23.87
CA ASP A 194 -12.76 -6.09 24.08
C ASP A 194 -13.84 -7.12 23.70
N ASP A 195 -13.67 -7.79 22.56
CA ASP A 195 -14.59 -8.81 22.04
C ASP A 195 -14.70 -10.02 22.99
N TYR A 196 -13.63 -10.35 23.72
CA TYR A 196 -13.59 -11.53 24.61
C TYR A 196 -13.84 -11.22 26.08
N PHE A 197 -13.50 -10.02 26.55
CA PHE A 197 -13.57 -9.67 27.98
C PHE A 197 -14.66 -8.65 28.31
N THR A 198 -15.19 -7.91 27.33
CA THR A 198 -16.29 -6.95 27.53
C THR A 198 -17.62 -7.59 27.16
N ILE A 199 -17.97 -8.69 27.83
CA ILE A 199 -19.34 -9.19 27.81
C ILE A 199 -20.20 -8.12 28.51
N LYS A 200 -21.02 -7.38 27.75
CA LYS A 200 -22.12 -6.60 28.33
C LYS A 200 -22.90 -7.56 29.24
N PRO A 201 -23.09 -7.24 30.53
CA PRO A 201 -23.94 -8.07 31.37
C PRO A 201 -25.29 -8.18 30.66
N LEU A 202 -25.73 -9.41 30.36
CA LEU A 202 -27.12 -9.63 30.00
C LEU A 202 -27.93 -9.08 31.18
N SER A 203 -28.53 -7.92 30.97
CA SER A 203 -29.50 -7.32 31.86
C SER A 203 -30.57 -8.36 32.16
N SER A 204 -30.62 -8.76 33.43
CA SER A 204 -31.80 -9.22 34.17
C SER A 204 -32.94 -9.83 33.33
N THR A 205 -33.03 -11.16 33.40
CA THR A 205 -34.27 -11.97 33.42
C THR A 205 -35.59 -11.21 33.33
N PRO A 206 -36.46 -11.50 32.35
CA PRO A 206 -37.88 -11.22 32.51
C PRO A 206 -38.47 -12.19 33.53
N GLU A 207 -39.20 -11.60 34.47
CA GLU A 207 -40.00 -12.19 35.54
C GLU A 207 -40.65 -13.53 35.20
N ALA A 208 -40.57 -14.45 36.15
CA ALA A 208 -41.45 -15.60 36.26
C ALA A 208 -42.91 -15.13 36.24
N ALA A 209 -43.64 -15.51 35.19
CA ALA A 209 -45.09 -15.45 35.19
C ALA A 209 -45.62 -16.35 36.31
N SER A 210 -46.17 -15.71 37.33
CA SER A 210 -47.03 -16.35 38.32
C SER A 210 -48.39 -16.59 37.69
N ASP A 211 -48.77 -17.86 37.59
CA ASP A 211 -50.07 -18.31 37.11
C ASP A 211 -50.98 -18.60 38.33
N PRO A 212 -52.13 -17.91 38.49
CA PRO A 212 -53.10 -18.26 39.51
C PRO A 212 -54.39 -18.83 38.89
N GLY A 213 -54.86 -19.97 39.40
CA GLY A 213 -56.25 -20.43 39.26
C GLY A 213 -56.39 -21.80 38.61
N VAL A 214 -56.50 -22.89 39.39
CA VAL A 214 -57.77 -23.44 39.91
C VAL A 214 -58.73 -23.90 38.81
N GLY A 215 -58.94 -25.22 38.74
CA GLY A 215 -60.00 -25.85 37.97
C GLY A 215 -60.01 -27.36 38.17
N ASN A 216 -60.69 -27.80 39.23
CA ASN A 216 -61.07 -29.19 39.48
C ASN A 216 -61.76 -29.79 38.24
N ASP A 217 -61.53 -31.08 37.97
CA ASP A 217 -62.63 -32.06 37.99
C ASP A 217 -62.07 -33.50 38.01
N ALA A 218 -62.68 -34.28 38.89
CA ALA A 218 -62.39 -35.68 39.19
C ALA A 218 -63.24 -36.62 38.31
N PRO A 219 -63.00 -37.94 38.32
CA PRO A 219 -63.47 -38.88 37.31
C PRO A 219 -64.82 -39.52 37.65
N ASP A 220 -65.53 -39.97 36.61
CA ASP A 220 -66.32 -41.21 36.56
C ASP A 220 -66.47 -41.66 35.10
#